data_AF-A0A2U3JVJ8-F1
#
_entry.id   AF-A0A2U3JVJ8-F1
#
_cell.length_a   1.000
_cell.length_b   1.000
_cell.length_c   1.000
_cell.angle_alpha   90.00
_cell.angle_beta   90.00
_cell.angle_gamma   90.00
#
_symmetry.space_group_name_H-M   'P 1'
#
loop_
_entity.id
_entity.type
_entity.pdbx_description
1 polymer ?
#
loop_
_entity_poly.entity_id
_entity_poly.type
_entity_poly.pdbx_seq_one_letter_code
_entity_poly.pdbx_strand_id
1 'polypeptide(L)' 'MSEPAKKKATYDDLYSVAENMTGEIINGELIVTPRPSRKHGYAAFALGKEIGPYLSGKSGGPG' A
#
# COMPACT_ATOMS: atom_id res chain seq x y z
N MET A 1 17.52 21.12 27.57
CA MET A 1 16.17 21.42 27.05
C MET A 1 15.64 20.13 26.42
N SER A 2 14.46 19.65 26.83
CA SER A 2 13.88 18.43 26.23
C SER A 2 13.20 18.81 24.91
N GLU A 3 13.40 18.01 23.86
CA GLU A 3 12.58 18.13 22.65
C GLU A 3 11.12 17.75 22.95
N PRO A 4 10.14 18.46 22.37
CA PRO A 4 8.74 18.09 22.45
C PRO A 4 8.49 16.78 21.70
N ALA A 5 7.56 15.96 22.20
CA ALA A 5 7.18 14.71 21.54
C ALA A 5 6.60 15.00 20.13
N LYS A 6 7.06 14.25 19.12
CA LYS A 6 6.53 14.36 17.76
C LYS A 6 5.03 14.00 17.75
N LYS A 7 4.22 14.86 17.12
CA LYS A 7 2.79 14.59 16.90
C LYS A 7 2.67 13.36 16.01
N LYS A 8 1.89 12.37 16.44
CA LYS A 8 1.55 11.20 15.62
C LYS A 8 0.56 11.59 14.54
N ALA A 9 0.73 11.01 13.36
CA ALA A 9 -0.21 11.13 12.26
C ALA A 9 -1.57 10.53 12.64
N THR A 10 -2.64 11.22 12.27
CA THR A 10 -4.02 10.77 12.39
C THR A 10 -4.61 10.50 11.01
N TYR A 11 -5.76 9.84 10.97
CA TYR A 11 -6.45 9.55 9.71
C TYR A 11 -6.80 10.83 8.95
N ASP A 12 -7.06 11.95 9.65
CA ASP A 12 -7.35 13.24 9.01
C ASP A 12 -6.18 13.77 8.19
N ASP A 13 -4.94 13.43 8.57
CA ASP A 13 -3.75 13.85 7.82
C ASP A 13 -3.72 13.24 6.40
N LEU A 14 -4.43 12.12 6.15
CA LEU A 14 -4.54 11.52 4.82
C LEU A 14 -5.28 12.41 3.82
N TYR A 15 -6.20 13.26 4.27
CA TYR A 15 -6.91 14.19 3.38
C TYR A 15 -6.02 15.33 2.86
N SER A 16 -4.84 15.52 3.45
CA SER A 16 -3.86 16.50 2.97
C SER A 16 -2.95 15.96 1.85
N VAL A 17 -3.00 14.64 1.56
CA VAL A 17 -2.16 13.99 0.56
C VAL A 17 -2.61 14.39 -0.84
N ALA A 18 -1.64 14.71 -1.71
CA ALA A 18 -1.92 15.04 -3.10
C ALA A 18 -2.59 13.87 -3.84
N GLU A 19 -3.54 14.17 -4.73
CA GLU A 19 -4.36 13.17 -5.43
C GLU A 19 -3.55 12.13 -6.23
N ASN A 20 -2.35 12.48 -6.67
CA ASN A 20 -1.46 11.61 -7.44
C ASN A 20 -0.46 10.82 -6.57
N MET A 21 -0.66 10.81 -5.26
CA MET A 21 0.18 10.11 -4.28
C MET A 21 -0.64 9.15 -3.43
N THR A 22 0.05 8.20 -2.81
CA THR A 22 -0.52 7.27 -1.83
C THR A 22 0.00 7.67 -0.45
N GLY A 23 -0.91 7.91 0.50
CA GLY A 23 -0.59 8.14 1.90
C GLY A 23 -0.83 6.89 2.75
N GLU A 24 0.13 6.55 3.60
CA GLU A 24 0.07 5.41 4.52
C GLU A 24 0.50 5.86 5.92
N ILE A 25 -0.22 5.43 6.96
CA ILE A 25 0.17 5.70 8.35
C ILE A 25 0.83 4.44 8.92
N ILE A 26 2.12 4.50 9.18
CA ILE A 26 2.92 3.38 9.70
C ILE A 26 3.57 3.83 11.00
N ASN A 27 3.31 3.12 12.10
CA ASN A 27 3.81 3.46 13.45
C ASN A 27 3.49 4.89 13.92
N GLY A 28 2.40 5.47 13.41
CA GLY A 28 2.00 6.85 13.72
C GLY A 28 2.76 7.91 12.92
N GLU A 29 3.44 7.54 11.84
CA GLU A 29 4.05 8.45 10.88
C GLU A 29 3.31 8.37 9.53
N LEU A 30 3.03 9.52 8.92
CA LEU A 30 2.46 9.60 7.58
C LEU A 30 3.59 9.47 6.54
N ILE A 31 3.60 8.37 5.82
CA ILE A 31 4.50 8.11 4.70
C ILE A 31 3.74 8.37 3.41
N VAL A 32 4.31 9.18 2.52
CA VAL A 32 3.69 9.52 1.24
C VAL A 32 4.58 9.06 0.11
N THR A 33 4.05 8.22 -0.78
CA THR A 33 4.77 7.71 -1.94
C THR A 33 4.07 8.11 -3.24
N PRO A 34 4.79 8.33 -4.35
CA PRO A 34 4.17 8.57 -5.64
C PRO A 34 3.31 7.38 -6.06
N ARG A 35 2.24 7.62 -6.82
CA ARG A 35 1.43 6.54 -7.40
C ARG A 35 2.33 5.54 -8.16
N PRO A 36 2.15 4.22 -7.96
CA PRO A 36 2.91 3.19 -8.66
C PRO A 36 3.03 3.41 -10.17
N SER A 37 4.25 3.27 -10.69
CA SER A 37 4.48 3.30 -12.14
C SER A 37 3.77 2.14 -12.84
N ARG A 38 3.55 2.25 -14.15
CA ARG A 38 2.95 1.17 -14.95
C ARG A 38 3.73 -0.15 -14.83
N LYS A 39 5.06 -0.10 -14.77
CA LYS A 39 5.90 -1.30 -14.61
C LYS A 39 5.66 -1.98 -13.26
N HIS A 40 5.56 -1.20 -12.18
CA HIS A 40 5.25 -1.72 -10.85
C HIS A 40 3.85 -2.36 -10.82
N GLY A 41 2.84 -1.68 -11.38
CA GLY A 41 1.49 -2.22 -11.49
C GLY A 41 1.41 -3.51 -12.31
N TYR A 42 2.17 -3.61 -13.41
CA TYR A 42 2.23 -4.83 -14.21
C TYR A 42 2.86 -6.00 -13.44
N ALA A 43 3.94 -5.76 -12.69
CA ALA A 43 4.55 -6.79 -11.86
C ALA A 43 3.57 -7.31 -10.79
N ALA A 44 2.86 -6.42 -10.10
CA ALA A 44 1.84 -6.80 -9.13
C ALA A 44 0.69 -7.59 -9.78
N PHE A 45 0.24 -7.17 -10.96
CA PHE A 45 -0.80 -7.87 -11.73
C PHE A 45 -0.34 -9.29 -12.14
N ALA A 46 0.88 -9.43 -12.66
CA ALA A 46 1.41 -10.72 -13.08
C ALA A 46 1.47 -11.71 -11.90
N LEU A 47 1.96 -11.27 -10.74
CA LEU A 47 1.95 -12.07 -9.50
C LEU A 47 0.53 -12.45 -9.09
N GLY A 48 -0.41 -11.50 -9.11
CA GLY A 48 -1.82 -11.77 -8.82
C GLY A 48 -2.44 -12.80 -9.77
N LYS A 49 -2.06 -12.78 -11.06
CA LYS A 49 -2.53 -13.74 -12.05
C LYS A 49 -1.98 -15.15 -11.83
N GLU A 50 -0.75 -15.25 -11.35
CA GLU A 50 -0.11 -16.53 -11.00
C GLU A 50 -0.69 -17.12 -9.71
N ILE A 51 -0.95 -16.29 -8.70
CA ILE A 51 -1.45 -16.72 -7.39
C ILE A 51 -2.98 -16.91 -7.38
N GLY A 52 -3.73 -16.12 -8.15
CA GLY A 52 -5.19 -16.11 -8.18
C GLY A 52 -5.88 -17.46 -8.42
N PRO A 53 -5.37 -18.35 -9.31
CA PRO A 53 -5.93 -19.69 -9.51
C PRO A 53 -5.98 -20.53 -8.24
N TYR A 54 -5.01 -20.41 -7.34
CA TYR A 54 -4.99 -21.14 -6.07
C TYR A 54 -6.09 -20.68 -5.11
N LEU A 55 -6.41 -19.37 -5.12
CA LEU A 55 -7.48 -18.80 -4.30
C LEU A 55 -8.87 -19.15 -4.84
N SER A 56 -9.01 -19.31 -6.15
CA SER A 56 -10.30 -19.53 -6.82
C SER A 56 -10.64 -21.01 -7.04
N GLY A 57 -9.80 -21.93 -6.55
CA GLY A 57 -9.97 -23.38 -6.77
C GLY A 57 -9.77 -23.82 -8.22
N LYS A 58 -9.29 -22.92 -9.09
CA LYS A 58 -9.08 -23.17 -10.52
C LYS A 58 -7.70 -23.73 -10.85
N SER A 59 -6.84 -23.87 -9.84
CA SER A 59 -5.48 -24.39 -10.01
C SER A 59 -5.40 -25.91 -10.14
N GLY A 60 -6.54 -26.61 -10.20
CA GLY A 60 -6.56 -28.08 -10.25
C GLY A 60 -5.80 -28.66 -9.07
N GLY A 61 -6.17 -28.25 -7.85
CA GLY A 61 -5.57 -28.78 -6.61
C GLY A 61 -5.58 -30.31 -6.60
N PRO A 62 -4.95 -30.97 -5.61
CA PRO A 62 -4.75 -32.43 -5.64
C PRO A 62 -6.04 -33.30 -5.65
N GLY A 63 -7.24 -32.71 -5.73
CA GLY A 63 -8.53 -33.38 -5.95
C GLY A 63 -9.54 -32.43 -6.57
#